data_AF-A0A7I8WIZ0-F1
#
_entry.id   AF-A0A7I8WIZ0-F1
#
_cell.length_a   1.000
_cell.length_b   1.000
_cell.length_c   1.000
_cell.angle_alpha   90.00
_cell.angle_beta   90.00
_cell.angle_gamma   90.00
#
_symmetry.space_group_name_H-M   'P 1'
#
loop_
_entity.id
_entity.type
_entity.pdbx_description
1 polymer ?
#
loop_
_entity_poly.entity_id
_entity_poly.type
_entity_poly.pdbx_seq_one_letter_code
_entity_poly.pdbx_strand_id
1 'polypeptide(L)'
;MIHLKSQPRNCKLAIALLFALILCSIYLFNNNQIVDGQKPVTLIKVLSSNLTATHFYYFYNYTDTTPVFYISPPSDLHRTAPDIVIAIPTVPRNNQSYIIKTVENLLAQLYDEEKHRIVIVISCNYDVNQENSEYCVQLASTLSASFDWACKQGLIELISYPEYWTPKEFPQDPLNPFNITDPPDRFYWRTKQHTDFIYLMSYCLHVHPASSFYIQLEDDVLTRKGYVSEIQRFIQKVQSKPWLTLEFSNLGFIGKLFRMQSLQQFVIHDLPLYNLIPIDWSFDEFHFRSFCKHLPRKPCVRKVYREHRISHRPPLFQHVGLYSSLAGKQQNLKEKRFSDTPLPLLIEGNKIQLANAICTDNSVTKDMIYDMYYKEKPLEIVNPLPKLKLTLYFNESASISAIAFRYHFESSSASDPLGVFINSDVQLSPPFDDLKNVQINELTIRVHREIATLVISRLTLRRP
;
A
#
# COMPACT_ATOMS: atom_id res chain seq x y z
N MET A 1 26.05 -4.47 -11.29
CA MET A 1 26.67 -3.58 -10.29
C MET A 1 26.21 -4.06 -8.93
N ILE A 2 27.08 -4.73 -8.18
CA ILE A 2 26.80 -5.20 -6.81
C ILE A 2 27.79 -4.45 -5.92
N HIS A 3 27.31 -3.70 -4.94
CA HIS A 3 28.15 -2.96 -4.01
C HIS A 3 27.95 -3.49 -2.59
N LEU A 4 29.01 -4.07 -2.02
CA LEU A 4 29.13 -4.38 -0.60
C LEU A 4 29.95 -3.25 0.03
N LYS A 5 29.41 -2.53 1.02
CA LYS A 5 30.11 -1.43 1.71
C LYS A 5 30.17 -1.66 3.22
N SER A 6 31.34 -1.38 3.80
CA SER A 6 31.62 -1.42 5.23
C SER A 6 31.23 -0.10 5.95
N GLN A 7 30.78 -0.23 7.20
CA GLN A 7 30.20 0.84 8.05
C GLN A 7 31.20 1.89 8.59
N PRO A 8 30.71 3.07 9.04
CA PRO A 8 31.31 3.85 10.11
C PRO A 8 30.49 3.77 11.43
N ARG A 9 31.18 3.53 12.55
CA ARG A 9 30.67 3.52 13.94
C ARG A 9 30.79 4.91 14.58
N ASN A 10 29.75 5.35 15.31
CA ASN A 10 29.83 6.07 16.62
C ASN A 10 28.64 7.00 16.95
N CYS A 11 27.81 7.46 15.99
CA CYS A 11 26.62 8.27 16.32
C CYS A 11 25.37 7.44 16.68
N LYS A 12 25.25 6.21 16.15
CA LYS A 12 24.09 5.31 16.37
C LYS A 12 23.97 4.86 17.84
N LEU A 13 25.11 4.70 18.54
CA LEU A 13 25.16 4.22 19.93
C LEU A 13 24.58 5.23 20.93
N ALA A 14 24.85 6.52 20.74
CA ALA A 14 24.36 7.57 21.62
C ALA A 14 22.83 7.72 21.54
N ILE A 15 22.27 7.59 20.34
CA ILE A 15 20.82 7.70 20.11
C ILE A 15 20.10 6.47 20.66
N ALA A 16 20.65 5.27 20.47
CA ALA A 16 20.09 4.03 21.01
C ALA A 16 20.09 4.03 22.55
N LEU A 17 21.17 4.53 23.18
CA LEU A 17 21.24 4.70 24.64
C LEU A 17 20.19 5.69 25.15
N LEU A 18 19.99 6.80 24.45
CA LEU A 18 18.99 7.80 24.82
C LEU A 18 17.56 7.24 24.75
N PHE A 19 17.23 6.50 23.68
CA PHE A 19 15.92 5.87 23.51
C PHE A 19 15.64 4.78 24.55
N ALA A 20 16.64 3.96 24.87
CA ALA A 20 16.51 2.95 25.90
C ALA A 20 16.29 3.56 27.29
N LEU A 21 16.95 4.68 27.61
CA LEU A 21 16.71 5.43 28.84
C LEU A 21 15.29 5.98 28.92
N ILE A 22 14.74 6.46 27.80
CA ILE A 22 13.35 6.97 27.71
C ILE A 22 12.33 5.84 27.89
N LEU A 23 12.49 4.72 27.17
CA LEU A 23 11.60 3.56 27.28
C LEU A 23 11.63 2.95 28.68
N CYS A 24 12.81 2.91 29.31
CA CYS A 24 12.96 2.43 30.68
C CYS A 24 12.31 3.39 31.69
N SER A 25 12.39 4.70 31.46
CA SER A 25 11.70 5.70 32.29
C SER A 25 10.19 5.53 32.21
N ILE A 26 9.65 5.28 31.02
CA ILE A 26 8.21 5.03 30.79
C ILE A 26 7.76 3.72 31.45
N TYR A 27 8.55 2.65 31.33
CA TYR A 27 8.25 1.35 31.93
C TYR A 27 8.25 1.39 33.47
N LEU A 28 9.26 2.06 34.06
CA LEU A 28 9.38 2.19 35.52
C LEU A 28 8.31 3.11 36.11
N PHE A 29 7.92 4.16 35.38
CA PHE A 29 6.82 5.05 35.77
C PHE A 29 5.47 4.31 35.74
N ASN A 30 5.20 3.51 34.70
CA ASN A 30 3.95 2.77 34.56
C ASN A 30 3.78 1.63 35.60
N ASN A 31 4.88 1.14 36.18
CA ASN A 31 4.87 0.07 37.17
C ASN A 31 5.05 0.55 38.63
N ASN A 32 4.87 1.85 38.91
CA ASN A 32 5.01 2.46 40.25
C ASN A 32 6.33 2.10 40.97
N GLN A 33 7.41 1.88 40.23
CA GLN A 33 8.71 1.48 40.81
C GLN A 33 9.65 2.65 41.11
N ILE A 34 9.20 3.90 40.91
CA ILE A 34 9.95 5.10 41.27
C ILE A 34 9.19 5.82 42.38
N VAL A 35 9.69 5.68 43.60
CA VAL A 35 9.38 6.61 44.70
C VAL A 35 10.36 7.78 44.57
N ASP A 36 9.81 8.99 44.66
CA ASP A 36 10.52 10.25 44.50
C ASP A 36 11.86 10.27 45.27
N GLY A 37 12.98 10.58 44.58
CA GLY A 37 14.25 10.92 45.23
C GLY A 37 15.43 9.92 45.19
N GLN A 38 15.40 8.78 44.49
CA GLN A 38 16.57 7.89 44.42
C GLN A 38 17.50 8.17 43.22
N LYS A 39 18.77 8.48 43.54
CA LYS A 39 19.86 8.93 42.65
C LYS A 39 20.16 7.98 41.46
N PRO A 40 20.72 8.50 40.34
CA PRO A 40 20.99 7.76 39.10
C PRO A 40 21.89 6.51 39.24
N VAL A 41 22.65 6.36 40.32
CA VAL A 41 23.54 5.21 40.55
C VAL A 41 22.77 3.92 40.88
N THR A 42 21.61 4.02 41.54
CA THR A 42 20.74 2.85 41.80
C THR A 42 20.05 2.39 40.52
N LEU A 43 19.68 3.34 39.65
CA LEU A 43 19.12 3.09 38.33
C LEU A 43 20.09 2.26 37.47
N ILE A 44 21.38 2.60 37.44
CA ILE A 44 22.41 1.86 36.68
C ILE A 44 22.60 0.42 37.21
N LYS A 45 22.52 0.20 38.52
CA LYS A 45 22.58 -1.15 39.11
C LYS A 45 21.37 -2.01 38.75
N VAL A 46 20.16 -1.45 38.78
CA VAL A 46 18.92 -2.14 38.36
C VAL A 46 18.91 -2.40 36.85
N LEU A 47 19.42 -1.45 36.05
CA LEU A 47 19.62 -1.59 34.61
C LEU A 47 20.55 -2.77 34.27
N SER A 48 21.60 -2.98 35.07
CA SER A 48 22.56 -4.08 34.86
C SER A 48 22.04 -5.47 35.26
N SER A 49 21.01 -5.54 36.12
CA SER A 49 20.50 -6.81 36.64
C SER A 49 19.23 -7.31 35.95
N ASN A 50 18.41 -6.44 35.35
CA ASN A 50 17.07 -6.80 34.85
C ASN A 50 16.86 -6.68 33.33
N LEU A 51 17.65 -5.88 32.62
CA LEU A 51 17.68 -5.89 31.15
C LEU A 51 18.85 -6.77 30.74
N THR A 52 18.58 -8.04 30.43
CA THR A 52 19.59 -8.92 29.84
C THR A 52 20.25 -8.18 28.67
N ALA A 53 21.58 -8.07 28.66
CA ALA A 53 22.36 -7.39 27.62
C ALA A 53 21.92 -7.73 26.17
N THR A 54 21.30 -8.90 26.00
CA THR A 54 20.54 -9.38 24.85
C THR A 54 19.53 -8.36 24.30
N HIS A 55 18.62 -7.78 25.10
CA HIS A 55 17.60 -6.84 24.62
C HIS A 55 18.21 -5.51 24.13
N PHE A 56 19.28 -5.04 24.78
CA PHE A 56 20.05 -3.87 24.33
C PHE A 56 20.85 -4.16 23.06
N TYR A 57 21.45 -5.35 22.94
CA TYR A 57 22.15 -5.81 21.74
C TYR A 57 21.21 -5.88 20.54
N TYR A 58 20.02 -6.45 20.73
CA TYR A 58 18.98 -6.47 19.72
C TYR A 58 18.50 -5.06 19.37
N PHE A 59 18.17 -4.20 20.34
CA PHE A 59 17.69 -2.83 20.07
C PHE A 59 18.72 -1.95 19.34
N TYR A 60 20.01 -2.05 19.69
CA TYR A 60 21.09 -1.34 19.01
C TYR A 60 21.21 -1.76 17.54
N ASN A 61 21.20 -3.07 17.28
CA ASN A 61 21.22 -3.64 15.94
C ASN A 61 19.96 -3.28 15.14
N TYR A 62 18.80 -3.18 15.80
CA TYR A 62 17.53 -2.79 15.19
C TYR A 62 17.42 -1.31 14.78
N THR A 63 18.46 -0.50 14.99
CA THR A 63 18.55 0.87 14.41
C THR A 63 19.40 0.93 13.15
N ASP A 64 20.09 -0.16 12.79
CA ASP A 64 20.87 -0.22 11.57
C ASP A 64 20.02 -0.72 10.40
N THR A 65 19.65 0.23 9.55
CA THR A 65 18.88 0.00 8.33
C THR A 65 19.79 -0.15 7.11
N THR A 66 21.08 -0.41 7.30
CA THR A 66 22.03 -0.56 6.20
C THR A 66 21.84 -1.95 5.57
N PRO A 67 21.40 -2.07 4.31
CA PRO A 67 21.18 -3.37 3.70
C PRO A 67 22.51 -4.06 3.40
N VAL A 68 22.54 -5.39 3.51
CA VAL A 68 23.69 -6.22 3.11
C VAL A 68 23.73 -6.45 1.60
N PHE A 69 22.58 -6.36 0.95
CA PHE A 69 22.41 -6.44 -0.49
C PHE A 69 21.46 -5.35 -0.92
N TYR A 70 21.80 -4.61 -1.97
CA TYR A 70 20.89 -3.65 -2.56
C TYR A 70 21.06 -3.55 -4.07
N ILE A 71 19.96 -3.38 -4.77
CA ILE A 71 19.90 -2.87 -6.15
C ILE A 71 19.30 -1.49 -6.07
N SER A 72 20.11 -0.50 -6.45
CA SER A 72 19.68 0.89 -6.60
C SER A 72 19.79 1.31 -8.06
N PRO A 73 19.02 2.33 -8.48
CA PRO A 73 19.19 2.93 -9.80
C PRO A 73 20.62 3.43 -10.04
N PRO A 74 20.99 3.69 -11.31
CA PRO A 74 22.26 4.31 -11.65
C PRO A 74 22.53 5.57 -10.82
N SER A 75 23.78 5.78 -10.37
CA SER A 75 24.16 6.87 -9.47
C SER A 75 23.97 8.27 -10.06
N ASP A 76 23.87 8.37 -11.37
CA ASP A 76 23.61 9.57 -12.17
C ASP A 76 22.11 9.84 -12.39
N LEU A 77 21.22 8.93 -11.96
CA LEU A 77 19.78 9.12 -12.08
C LEU A 77 19.28 10.12 -11.03
N HIS A 78 18.98 11.33 -11.48
CA HIS A 78 18.29 12.34 -10.67
C HIS A 78 16.78 12.18 -10.77
N ARG A 79 16.21 11.40 -9.85
CA ARG A 79 14.76 11.23 -9.72
C ARG A 79 14.19 12.18 -8.66
N THR A 80 13.03 12.77 -8.92
CA THR A 80 12.26 13.47 -7.88
C THR A 80 11.83 12.49 -6.80
N ALA A 81 11.79 12.95 -5.54
CA ALA A 81 11.31 12.12 -4.44
C ALA A 81 9.89 11.59 -4.75
N PRO A 82 9.63 10.28 -4.56
CA PRO A 82 8.31 9.72 -4.79
C PRO A 82 7.34 10.22 -3.71
N ASP A 83 6.08 10.43 -4.08
CA ASP A 83 5.01 10.76 -3.12
C ASP A 83 4.72 9.57 -2.18
N ILE A 84 4.72 8.35 -2.73
CA ILE A 84 4.34 7.12 -2.03
C ILE A 84 5.44 6.06 -2.17
N VAL A 85 5.91 5.55 -1.04
CA VAL A 85 6.78 4.37 -0.97
C VAL A 85 5.91 3.12 -0.78
N ILE A 86 5.95 2.20 -1.75
CA ILE A 86 5.27 0.91 -1.69
C ILE A 86 6.27 -0.13 -1.21
N ALA A 87 5.99 -0.77 -0.07
CA ALA A 87 6.93 -1.66 0.59
C ALA A 87 6.42 -3.11 0.60
N ILE A 88 7.25 -4.05 0.12
CA ILE A 88 6.89 -5.45 -0.08
C ILE A 88 7.99 -6.39 0.46
N PRO A 89 7.79 -7.06 1.60
CA PRO A 89 8.65 -8.15 2.02
C PRO A 89 8.29 -9.43 1.27
N THR A 90 9.30 -10.18 0.86
CA THR A 90 9.16 -11.46 0.17
C THR A 90 10.06 -12.51 0.81
N VAL A 91 9.58 -13.74 0.83
CA VAL A 91 10.31 -14.91 1.35
C VAL A 91 10.24 -16.05 0.34
N PRO A 92 11.30 -16.88 0.24
CA PRO A 92 11.27 -18.05 -0.64
C PRO A 92 10.21 -19.04 -0.17
N ARG A 93 9.59 -19.74 -1.13
CA ARG A 93 8.69 -20.87 -0.87
C ARG A 93 9.04 -21.96 -1.88
N ASN A 94 8.96 -23.22 -1.47
CA ASN A 94 9.48 -24.36 -2.25
C ASN A 94 8.98 -24.42 -3.71
N ASN A 95 7.68 -24.16 -3.94
CA ASN A 95 7.04 -24.45 -5.23
C ASN A 95 6.36 -23.24 -5.88
N GLN A 96 6.46 -22.03 -5.29
CA GLN A 96 5.73 -20.87 -5.79
C GLN A 96 6.40 -19.55 -5.38
N SER A 97 6.52 -18.63 -6.34
CA SER A 97 6.94 -17.25 -6.10
C SER A 97 5.82 -16.31 -6.53
N TYR A 98 5.38 -15.44 -5.63
CA TYR A 98 4.29 -14.49 -5.90
C TYR A 98 4.81 -13.12 -6.32
N ILE A 99 5.98 -12.72 -5.82
CA ILE A 99 6.51 -11.36 -5.96
C ILE A 99 6.58 -10.88 -7.41
N ILE A 100 6.98 -11.73 -8.36
CA ILE A 100 7.08 -11.34 -9.77
C ILE A 100 5.71 -10.95 -10.34
N LYS A 101 4.67 -11.75 -10.06
CA LYS A 101 3.30 -11.47 -10.51
C LYS A 101 2.71 -10.24 -9.83
N THR A 102 3.03 -10.05 -8.55
CA THR A 102 2.62 -8.86 -7.79
C THR A 102 3.25 -7.60 -8.39
N VAL A 103 4.56 -7.60 -8.65
CA VAL A 103 5.25 -6.47 -9.27
C VAL A 103 4.75 -6.21 -10.69
N GLU A 104 4.59 -7.25 -11.50
CA GLU A 104 4.01 -7.15 -12.85
C GLU A 104 2.64 -6.48 -12.81
N ASN A 105 1.76 -6.91 -11.91
CA ASN A 105 0.44 -6.33 -11.75
C ASN A 105 0.52 -4.88 -11.25
N LEU A 106 1.32 -4.59 -10.22
CA LEU A 106 1.49 -3.21 -9.72
C LEU A 106 1.95 -2.27 -10.82
N LEU A 107 2.89 -2.68 -11.67
CA LEU A 107 3.39 -1.86 -12.78
C LEU A 107 2.37 -1.70 -13.91
N ALA A 108 1.71 -2.79 -14.32
CA ALA A 108 0.72 -2.77 -15.40
C ALA A 108 -0.49 -1.86 -15.09
N GLN A 109 -0.80 -1.74 -13.80
CA GLN A 109 -1.92 -0.94 -13.30
C GLN A 109 -1.57 0.54 -13.03
N LEU A 110 -0.36 1.00 -13.35
CA LEU A 110 0.00 2.43 -13.29
C LEU A 110 -0.43 3.18 -14.54
N TYR A 111 -0.86 4.43 -14.39
CA TYR A 111 -0.79 5.44 -15.45
C TYR A 111 0.66 5.93 -15.64
N ASP A 112 0.98 6.50 -16.79
CA ASP A 112 2.34 6.98 -17.07
C ASP A 112 2.75 8.10 -16.11
N GLU A 113 1.80 8.96 -15.73
CA GLU A 113 1.96 10.03 -14.76
C GLU A 113 2.09 9.51 -13.33
N GLU A 114 1.74 8.26 -13.04
CA GLU A 114 1.88 7.70 -11.68
C GLU A 114 3.29 7.12 -11.46
N LYS A 115 3.98 6.71 -12.53
CA LYS A 115 5.29 6.05 -12.46
C LYS A 115 6.33 6.89 -11.71
N HIS A 116 6.36 8.20 -11.94
CA HIS A 116 7.32 9.08 -11.27
C HIS A 116 6.96 9.37 -9.80
N ARG A 117 5.72 9.06 -9.37
CA ARG A 117 5.19 9.39 -8.04
C ARG A 117 5.40 8.30 -7.00
N ILE A 118 5.87 7.11 -7.39
CA ILE A 118 6.00 5.98 -6.48
C ILE A 118 7.36 5.28 -6.56
N VAL A 119 7.77 4.62 -5.49
CA VAL A 119 8.87 3.64 -5.54
C VAL A 119 8.40 2.34 -4.91
N ILE A 120 8.77 1.20 -5.50
CA ILE A 120 8.47 -0.13 -4.98
C ILE A 120 9.75 -0.67 -4.34
N VAL A 121 9.78 -0.70 -3.01
CA VAL A 121 10.88 -1.23 -2.21
C VAL A 121 10.55 -2.67 -1.82
N ILE A 122 11.29 -3.61 -2.39
CA ILE A 122 11.15 -5.04 -2.15
C ILE A 122 12.26 -5.46 -1.19
N SER A 123 11.91 -6.14 -0.10
CA SER A 123 12.90 -6.78 0.76
C SER A 123 12.87 -8.29 0.60
N CYS A 124 13.98 -8.88 0.15
CA CYS A 124 14.18 -10.32 0.10
C CYS A 124 15.04 -10.70 1.29
N ASN A 125 14.48 -11.43 2.25
CA ASN A 125 15.25 -11.78 3.43
C ASN A 125 15.33 -13.28 3.62
N TYR A 126 16.54 -13.67 4.00
CA TYR A 126 17.00 -15.00 4.32
C TYR A 126 16.11 -15.61 5.40
N ASP A 127 15.57 -16.81 5.16
CA ASP A 127 15.22 -17.67 6.29
C ASP A 127 16.53 -18.30 6.75
N VAL A 128 17.03 -17.91 7.91
CA VAL A 128 18.26 -18.46 8.51
C VAL A 128 18.23 -19.96 8.75
N ASN A 129 17.05 -20.58 8.62
CA ASN A 129 16.84 -22.02 8.66
C ASN A 129 16.96 -22.70 7.28
N GLN A 130 17.11 -21.96 6.18
CA GLN A 130 17.26 -22.47 4.81
C GLN A 130 18.42 -21.74 4.13
N GLU A 131 19.50 -22.44 3.76
CA GLU A 131 20.64 -21.83 3.06
C GLU A 131 20.21 -21.14 1.75
N ASN A 132 20.63 -19.87 1.53
CA ASN A 132 21.29 -19.39 0.32
C ASN A 132 21.09 -17.88 0.05
N SER A 133 22.20 -17.15 0.02
CA SER A 133 22.34 -15.85 -0.67
C SER A 133 21.91 -15.89 -2.15
N GLU A 134 21.82 -17.09 -2.72
CA GLU A 134 21.36 -17.38 -4.07
C GLU A 134 19.93 -16.88 -4.35
N TYR A 135 19.00 -16.96 -3.39
CA TYR A 135 17.62 -16.52 -3.63
C TYR A 135 17.54 -15.02 -3.96
N CYS A 136 18.21 -14.18 -3.18
CA CYS A 136 18.22 -12.74 -3.43
C CYS A 136 18.93 -12.40 -4.75
N VAL A 137 20.00 -13.13 -5.10
CA VAL A 137 20.71 -12.96 -6.38
C VAL A 137 19.83 -13.39 -7.56
N GLN A 138 19.14 -14.53 -7.44
CA GLN A 138 18.20 -15.01 -8.46
C GLN A 138 17.04 -14.03 -8.64
N LEU A 139 16.42 -13.57 -7.53
CA LEU A 139 15.34 -12.60 -7.57
C LEU A 139 15.79 -11.27 -8.21
N ALA A 140 16.98 -10.81 -7.86
CA ALA A 140 17.62 -9.65 -8.47
C ALA A 140 17.76 -9.81 -10.00
N SER A 141 18.28 -10.96 -10.45
CA SER A 141 18.41 -11.28 -11.87
C SER A 141 17.06 -11.34 -12.57
N THR A 142 16.05 -11.98 -11.97
CA THR A 142 14.70 -12.06 -12.53
C THR A 142 14.05 -10.68 -12.61
N LEU A 143 14.09 -9.87 -11.55
CA LEU A 143 13.52 -8.51 -11.56
C LEU A 143 14.19 -7.63 -12.61
N SER A 144 15.53 -7.70 -12.72
CA SER A 144 16.28 -6.94 -13.73
C SER A 144 15.92 -7.37 -15.16
N ALA A 145 15.70 -8.66 -15.40
CA ALA A 145 15.32 -9.18 -16.71
C ALA A 145 13.86 -8.88 -17.07
N SER A 146 12.94 -9.05 -16.12
CA SER A 146 11.50 -8.86 -16.35
C SER A 146 11.07 -7.39 -16.36
N PHE A 147 11.76 -6.52 -15.60
CA PHE A 147 11.36 -5.13 -15.37
C PHE A 147 12.53 -4.15 -15.61
N ASP A 148 13.34 -4.40 -16.63
CA ASP A 148 14.56 -3.63 -16.96
C ASP A 148 14.35 -2.11 -16.91
N TRP A 149 13.29 -1.62 -17.57
CA TRP A 149 12.96 -0.20 -17.56
C TRP A 149 12.67 0.31 -16.14
N ALA A 150 11.83 -0.39 -15.37
CA ALA A 150 11.46 0.05 -14.03
C ALA A 150 12.67 0.05 -13.06
N CYS A 151 13.55 -0.95 -13.16
CA CYS A 151 14.79 -1.00 -12.39
C CYS A 151 15.74 0.15 -12.77
N LYS A 152 15.94 0.41 -14.07
CA LYS A 152 16.80 1.51 -14.56
C LYS A 152 16.27 2.89 -14.18
N GLN A 153 14.95 3.05 -14.09
CA GLN A 153 14.32 4.30 -13.66
C GLN A 153 14.22 4.45 -12.13
N GLY A 154 14.75 3.50 -11.35
CA GLY A 154 14.66 3.54 -9.89
C GLY A 154 13.22 3.45 -9.38
N LEU A 155 12.33 2.82 -10.16
CA LEU A 155 10.95 2.53 -9.75
C LEU A 155 10.89 1.29 -8.87
N ILE A 156 11.84 0.36 -9.02
CA ILE A 156 11.99 -0.82 -8.17
C ILE A 156 13.34 -0.73 -7.45
N GLU A 157 13.31 -0.95 -6.14
CA GLU A 157 14.47 -1.15 -5.29
C GLU A 157 14.38 -2.54 -4.66
N LEU A 158 15.47 -3.32 -4.71
CA LEU A 158 15.55 -4.61 -4.02
C LEU A 158 16.60 -4.51 -2.92
N ILE A 159 16.23 -4.89 -1.71
CA ILE A 159 17.14 -4.91 -0.55
C ILE A 159 17.11 -6.24 0.17
N SER A 160 18.18 -6.53 0.91
CA SER A 160 18.22 -7.57 1.94
C SER A 160 18.83 -6.98 3.21
N TYR A 161 18.23 -7.28 4.37
CA TYR A 161 18.70 -6.78 5.65
C TYR A 161 19.71 -7.73 6.30
N PRO A 162 20.54 -7.23 7.25
CA PRO A 162 21.52 -8.06 7.93
C PRO A 162 20.91 -9.21 8.74
N GLU A 163 21.56 -10.38 8.71
CA GLU A 163 21.10 -11.61 9.38
C GLU A 163 20.72 -11.43 10.86
N TYR A 164 21.41 -10.54 11.57
CA TYR A 164 21.16 -10.28 12.98
C TYR A 164 19.78 -9.68 13.28
N TRP A 165 19.05 -9.16 12.28
CA TRP A 165 17.67 -8.74 12.43
C TRP A 165 16.75 -9.95 12.65
N THR A 166 16.98 -11.05 11.93
CA THR A 166 16.23 -12.30 12.04
C THR A 166 17.17 -13.47 12.37
N PRO A 167 17.61 -13.60 13.63
CA PRO A 167 18.45 -14.70 14.07
C PRO A 167 17.74 -16.06 13.94
N LYS A 168 18.51 -17.15 13.94
CA LYS A 168 17.98 -18.55 13.86
C LYS A 168 16.93 -18.85 14.92
N GLU A 169 17.12 -18.26 16.09
CA GLU A 169 16.18 -18.35 17.19
C GLU A 169 15.96 -16.96 17.78
N PHE A 170 14.70 -16.60 17.98
CA PHE A 170 14.35 -15.39 18.70
C PHE A 170 14.33 -15.67 20.22
N PRO A 171 14.76 -14.70 21.05
CA PRO A 171 14.66 -14.85 22.50
C PRO A 171 13.20 -15.00 22.90
N GLN A 172 12.91 -16.10 23.60
CA GLN A 172 11.60 -16.34 24.18
C GLN A 172 11.54 -15.72 25.57
N ASP A 173 10.53 -14.90 25.80
CA ASP A 173 10.17 -14.45 27.15
C ASP A 173 9.25 -15.52 27.78
N PRO A 174 9.71 -16.27 28.80
CA PRO A 174 8.91 -17.28 29.47
C PRO A 174 7.74 -16.69 30.27
N LEU A 175 7.75 -15.38 30.55
CA LEU A 175 6.66 -14.68 31.22
C LEU A 175 5.63 -14.11 30.23
N ASN A 176 5.89 -14.17 28.93
CA ASN A 176 4.92 -13.76 27.92
C ASN A 176 3.94 -14.90 27.63
N PRO A 177 2.66 -14.79 28.01
CA PRO A 177 1.68 -15.85 27.82
C PRO A 177 1.48 -16.23 26.34
N PHE A 178 1.74 -15.33 25.39
CA PHE A 178 1.65 -15.64 23.96
C PHE A 178 2.78 -16.54 23.46
N ASN A 179 3.95 -16.48 24.11
CA ASN A 179 5.06 -17.39 23.79
C ASN A 179 4.78 -18.80 24.30
N ILE A 180 4.01 -18.92 25.39
CA ILE A 180 3.66 -20.21 25.99
C ILE A 180 2.63 -20.98 25.13
N THR A 181 1.76 -20.26 24.42
CA THR A 181 0.67 -20.88 23.64
C THR A 181 1.03 -21.19 22.19
N ASP A 182 2.07 -20.57 21.64
CA ASP A 182 2.47 -20.76 20.24
C ASP A 182 3.43 -21.94 20.10
N PRO A 183 3.21 -22.85 19.13
CA PRO A 183 4.26 -23.78 18.71
C PRO A 183 5.52 -23.00 18.24
N PRO A 184 6.74 -23.53 18.43
CA PRO A 184 7.99 -22.84 18.09
C PRO A 184 8.02 -22.25 16.68
N ASP A 185 7.57 -23.00 15.68
CA ASP A 185 7.54 -22.55 14.28
C ASP A 185 6.61 -21.35 14.06
N ARG A 186 5.45 -21.34 14.75
CA ARG A 186 4.49 -20.23 14.67
C ARG A 186 5.06 -18.99 15.36
N PHE A 187 5.69 -19.16 16.52
CA PHE A 187 6.35 -18.09 17.26
C PHE A 187 7.45 -17.43 16.41
N TYR A 188 8.34 -18.25 15.84
CA TYR A 188 9.40 -17.78 14.95
C TYR A 188 8.81 -17.07 13.73
N TRP A 189 7.85 -17.69 13.04
CA TRP A 189 7.21 -17.12 11.85
C TRP A 189 6.59 -15.74 12.11
N ARG A 190 5.79 -15.59 13.18
CA ARG A 190 5.16 -14.29 13.49
C ARG A 190 6.17 -13.23 13.91
N THR A 191 7.21 -13.62 14.63
CA THR A 191 8.25 -12.71 15.12
C THR A 191 9.12 -12.25 13.94
N LYS A 192 9.45 -13.17 13.03
CA LYS A 192 10.12 -12.85 11.77
C LYS A 192 9.29 -11.87 10.93
N GLN A 193 7.99 -12.14 10.71
CA GLN A 193 7.12 -11.23 9.95
C GLN A 193 7.09 -9.82 10.56
N HIS A 194 6.95 -9.72 11.88
CA HIS A 194 6.97 -8.44 12.58
C HIS A 194 8.30 -7.71 12.34
N THR A 195 9.43 -8.41 12.53
CA THR A 195 10.76 -7.86 12.27
C THR A 195 10.95 -7.43 10.81
N ASP A 196 10.49 -8.22 9.84
CA ASP A 196 10.58 -7.93 8.41
C ASP A 196 9.95 -6.57 8.10
N PHE A 197 8.77 -6.33 8.65
CA PHE A 197 8.04 -5.07 8.45
C PHE A 197 8.75 -3.92 9.13
N ILE A 198 9.19 -4.07 10.39
CA ILE A 198 9.86 -3.00 11.12
C ILE A 198 11.19 -2.60 10.47
N TYR A 199 11.96 -3.57 9.97
CA TYR A 199 13.14 -3.24 9.17
C TYR A 199 12.77 -2.42 7.95
N LEU A 200 11.82 -2.91 7.16
CA LEU A 200 11.47 -2.32 5.87
C LEU A 200 10.89 -0.90 6.06
N MET A 201 10.03 -0.71 7.05
CA MET A 201 9.52 0.61 7.44
C MET A 201 10.66 1.56 7.85
N SER A 202 11.60 1.09 8.66
CA SER A 202 12.75 1.87 9.12
C SER A 202 13.69 2.25 7.96
N TYR A 203 13.93 1.31 7.04
CA TYR A 203 14.69 1.53 5.81
C TYR A 203 14.04 2.62 4.96
N CYS A 204 12.73 2.52 4.69
CA CYS A 204 12.02 3.50 3.89
C CYS A 204 12.00 4.89 4.54
N LEU A 205 11.88 4.98 5.87
CA LEU A 205 12.03 6.25 6.61
C LEU A 205 13.41 6.89 6.39
N HIS A 206 14.46 6.09 6.34
CA HIS A 206 15.84 6.56 6.20
C HIS A 206 16.20 6.95 4.77
N VAL A 207 15.80 6.13 3.79
CA VAL A 207 16.20 6.27 2.38
C VAL A 207 15.27 7.19 1.60
N HIS A 208 13.99 7.24 1.97
CA HIS A 208 12.97 8.07 1.31
C HIS A 208 12.34 9.10 2.27
N PRO A 209 13.13 9.91 3.01
CA PRO A 209 12.59 10.82 4.04
C PRO A 209 11.75 11.96 3.46
N ALA A 210 11.92 12.25 2.16
CA ALA A 210 11.17 13.29 1.43
C ALA A 210 9.81 12.81 0.90
N SER A 211 9.51 11.52 0.97
CA SER A 211 8.19 11.00 0.60
C SER A 211 7.10 11.45 1.56
N SER A 212 5.87 11.57 1.07
CA SER A 212 4.74 11.96 1.91
C SER A 212 4.11 10.74 2.61
N PHE A 213 4.08 9.60 1.92
CA PHE A 213 3.37 8.41 2.34
C PHE A 213 4.16 7.13 2.16
N TYR A 214 3.80 6.14 2.95
CA TYR A 214 4.28 4.77 2.90
C TYR A 214 3.08 3.84 2.87
N ILE A 215 3.11 2.78 2.08
CA ILE A 215 2.08 1.73 2.10
C ILE A 215 2.73 0.35 2.19
N GLN A 216 2.32 -0.41 3.22
CA GLN A 216 2.73 -1.80 3.40
C GLN A 216 1.86 -2.71 2.53
N LEU A 217 2.48 -3.54 1.70
CA LEU A 217 1.85 -4.63 0.95
C LEU A 217 2.54 -5.96 1.28
N GLU A 218 1.96 -7.05 0.78
CA GLU A 218 2.52 -8.41 0.80
C GLU A 218 2.95 -8.83 -0.62
N ASP A 219 3.71 -9.91 -0.74
CA ASP A 219 4.29 -10.35 -2.02
C ASP A 219 3.29 -11.02 -2.96
N ASP A 220 2.02 -11.14 -2.57
CA ASP A 220 0.97 -11.90 -3.20
C ASP A 220 -0.34 -11.12 -3.34
N VAL A 221 -0.25 -9.90 -3.87
CA VAL A 221 -1.40 -9.00 -4.05
C VAL A 221 -1.63 -8.61 -5.50
N LEU A 222 -2.90 -8.39 -5.85
CA LEU A 222 -3.34 -7.75 -7.09
C LEU A 222 -3.96 -6.39 -6.79
N THR A 223 -3.87 -5.46 -7.74
CA THR A 223 -4.45 -4.12 -7.71
C THR A 223 -5.20 -3.79 -9.00
N ARG A 224 -5.67 -2.55 -9.14
CA ARG A 224 -6.48 -2.02 -10.25
C ARG A 224 -5.82 -0.82 -10.93
N LYS A 225 -6.15 -0.60 -12.20
CA LYS A 225 -5.64 0.53 -12.99
C LYS A 225 -5.89 1.86 -12.28
N GLY A 226 -4.85 2.67 -12.13
CA GLY A 226 -4.91 3.99 -11.51
C GLY A 226 -4.97 3.97 -9.98
N TYR A 227 -4.51 2.89 -9.34
CA TYR A 227 -4.60 2.75 -7.88
C TYR A 227 -3.85 3.87 -7.13
N VAL A 228 -2.78 4.43 -7.71
CA VAL A 228 -2.02 5.52 -7.10
C VAL A 228 -2.85 6.80 -7.06
N SER A 229 -3.49 7.16 -8.17
CA SER A 229 -4.41 8.29 -8.28
C SER A 229 -5.59 8.11 -7.33
N GLU A 230 -6.12 6.88 -7.24
CA GLU A 230 -7.23 6.56 -6.34
C GLU A 230 -6.83 6.68 -4.86
N ILE A 231 -5.62 6.25 -4.49
CA ILE A 231 -5.06 6.48 -3.15
C ILE A 231 -5.00 7.98 -2.85
N GLN A 232 -4.45 8.78 -3.77
CA GLN A 232 -4.29 10.22 -3.58
C GLN A 232 -5.64 10.95 -3.48
N ARG A 233 -6.59 10.60 -4.35
CA ARG A 233 -7.96 11.09 -4.32
C ARG A 233 -8.63 10.75 -2.98
N PHE A 234 -8.43 9.53 -2.48
CA PHE A 234 -8.97 9.13 -1.19
C PHE A 234 -8.35 9.93 -0.04
N ILE A 235 -7.03 10.13 -0.04
CA ILE A 235 -6.31 10.97 0.93
C ILE A 235 -6.91 12.39 0.94
N GLN A 236 -7.11 13.01 -0.22
CA GLN A 236 -7.73 14.33 -0.34
C GLN A 236 -9.16 14.33 0.19
N LYS A 237 -9.96 13.31 -0.16
CA LYS A 237 -11.35 13.15 0.33
C LYS A 237 -11.42 13.10 1.86
N VAL A 238 -10.42 12.53 2.52
CA VAL A 238 -10.40 12.37 3.98
C VAL A 238 -9.48 13.36 4.70
N GLN A 239 -8.93 14.36 3.98
CA GLN A 239 -7.95 15.29 4.53
C GLN A 239 -8.46 16.11 5.72
N SER A 240 -9.77 16.37 5.77
CA SER A 240 -10.43 17.10 6.86
C SER A 240 -10.60 16.27 8.14
N LYS A 241 -10.33 14.96 8.10
CA LYS A 241 -10.46 14.05 9.25
C LYS A 241 -9.08 13.78 9.87
N PRO A 242 -8.99 13.69 11.21
CA PRO A 242 -7.78 13.20 11.85
C PRO A 242 -7.68 11.67 11.66
N TRP A 243 -6.64 11.23 10.96
CA TRP A 243 -6.33 9.81 10.74
C TRP A 243 -4.84 9.55 10.90
N LEU A 244 -4.48 8.38 11.45
CA LEU A 244 -3.09 7.92 11.56
C LEU A 244 -2.68 7.12 10.33
N THR A 245 -3.56 6.21 9.92
CA THR A 245 -3.42 5.36 8.75
C THR A 245 -4.71 5.27 7.96
N LEU A 246 -4.58 4.95 6.67
CA LEU A 246 -5.69 4.61 5.79
C LEU A 246 -5.56 3.15 5.36
N GLU A 247 -6.68 2.47 5.18
CA GLU A 247 -6.69 1.05 4.84
C GLU A 247 -7.27 0.82 3.44
N PHE A 248 -6.50 0.19 2.55
CA PHE A 248 -6.92 -0.14 1.19
C PHE A 248 -7.19 -1.64 0.97
N SER A 249 -7.01 -2.43 2.03
CA SER A 249 -7.48 -3.81 2.18
C SER A 249 -7.91 -4.06 3.63
N ASN A 250 -8.92 -4.92 3.78
CA ASN A 250 -9.43 -5.43 5.05
C ASN A 250 -8.70 -6.70 5.51
N LEU A 251 -7.80 -7.25 4.69
CA LEU A 251 -7.11 -8.51 4.97
C LEU A 251 -5.75 -8.22 5.62
N GLY A 252 -5.62 -8.62 6.89
CA GLY A 252 -4.38 -8.49 7.65
C GLY A 252 -3.78 -7.08 7.57
N PHE A 253 -2.48 -7.03 7.30
CA PHE A 253 -1.68 -5.82 7.18
C PHE A 253 -1.54 -5.30 5.73
N ILE A 254 -2.31 -5.84 4.79
CA ILE A 254 -2.24 -5.42 3.39
C ILE A 254 -2.84 -4.02 3.24
N GLY A 255 -2.16 -3.17 2.46
CA GLY A 255 -2.67 -1.87 2.05
C GLY A 255 -2.81 -0.88 3.20
N LYS A 256 -2.00 -1.02 4.26
CA LYS A 256 -1.95 -0.05 5.36
C LYS A 256 -1.07 1.12 4.95
N LEU A 257 -1.69 2.26 4.68
CA LEU A 257 -1.01 3.50 4.30
C LEU A 257 -0.78 4.38 5.51
N PHE A 258 0.45 4.83 5.69
CA PHE A 258 0.90 5.75 6.72
C PHE A 258 1.34 7.07 6.07
N ARG A 259 1.15 8.18 6.79
CA ARG A 259 2.01 9.36 6.58
C ARG A 259 3.41 9.01 7.08
N MET A 260 4.47 9.52 6.46
CA MET A 260 5.84 9.24 6.93
C MET A 260 6.04 9.59 8.42
N GLN A 261 5.44 10.69 8.90
CA GLN A 261 5.46 11.04 10.32
C GLN A 261 4.77 10.00 11.22
N SER A 262 3.60 9.50 10.81
CA SER A 262 2.87 8.46 11.55
C SER A 262 3.62 7.12 11.50
N LEU A 263 4.30 6.82 10.39
CA LEU A 263 5.12 5.63 10.24
C LEU A 263 6.28 5.64 11.24
N GLN A 264 6.96 6.77 11.41
CA GLN A 264 8.03 6.91 12.40
C GLN A 264 7.53 6.64 13.82
N GLN A 265 6.36 7.17 14.17
CA GLN A 265 5.73 6.91 15.48
C GLN A 265 5.38 5.43 15.66
N PHE A 266 4.88 4.78 14.60
CA PHE A 266 4.56 3.36 14.61
C PHE A 266 5.82 2.50 14.79
N VAL A 267 6.88 2.76 14.03
CA VAL A 267 8.18 2.05 14.17
C VAL A 267 8.72 2.15 15.60
N ILE A 268 8.71 3.35 16.19
CA ILE A 268 9.17 3.56 17.58
C ILE A 268 8.31 2.77 18.58
N HIS A 269 6.99 2.70 18.33
CA HIS A 269 6.05 1.96 19.17
C HIS A 269 6.23 0.45 19.06
N ASP A 270 6.38 -0.08 17.85
CA ASP A 270 6.35 -1.51 17.56
C ASP A 270 7.70 -2.20 17.72
N LEU A 271 8.80 -1.49 17.57
CA LEU A 271 10.13 -2.07 17.72
C LEU A 271 10.31 -2.87 19.04
N PRO A 272 9.91 -2.39 20.23
CA PRO A 272 10.00 -3.19 21.45
C PRO A 272 8.96 -4.31 21.56
N LEU A 273 7.99 -4.40 20.64
CA LEU A 273 6.89 -5.38 20.66
C LEU A 273 7.10 -6.55 19.70
N TYR A 274 8.19 -6.56 18.93
CA TYR A 274 8.41 -7.46 17.79
C TYR A 274 8.23 -8.96 18.11
N ASN A 275 8.75 -9.43 19.25
CA ASN A 275 8.61 -10.80 19.71
C ASN A 275 7.44 -10.99 20.70
N LEU A 276 6.80 -9.91 21.14
CA LEU A 276 5.75 -9.96 22.15
C LEU A 276 4.38 -10.28 21.57
N ILE A 277 4.02 -9.60 20.48
CA ILE A 277 2.72 -9.74 19.82
C ILE A 277 2.85 -9.68 18.29
N PRO A 278 1.92 -10.30 17.53
CA PRO A 278 1.85 -10.13 16.08
C PRO A 278 1.65 -8.67 15.67
N ILE A 279 2.16 -8.29 14.50
CA ILE A 279 2.13 -6.89 14.03
C ILE A 279 0.70 -6.35 13.82
N ASP A 280 -0.27 -7.20 13.43
CA ASP A 280 -1.67 -6.79 13.32
C ASP A 280 -2.23 -6.32 14.67
N TRP A 281 -1.80 -6.97 15.76
CA TRP A 281 -2.28 -6.67 17.10
C TRP A 281 -1.59 -5.44 17.69
N SER A 282 -0.29 -5.26 17.45
CA SER A 282 0.41 -4.05 17.84
C SER A 282 -0.11 -2.83 17.06
N PHE A 283 -0.54 -3.00 15.81
CA PHE A 283 -1.23 -1.98 15.03
C PHE A 283 -2.60 -1.59 15.59
N ASP A 284 -3.39 -2.56 16.06
CA ASP A 284 -4.63 -2.28 16.82
C ASP A 284 -4.32 -1.52 18.12
N GLU A 285 -3.27 -1.91 18.84
CA GLU A 285 -2.85 -1.27 20.09
C GLU A 285 -2.33 0.16 19.85
N PHE A 286 -1.58 0.39 18.78
CA PHE A 286 -1.11 1.71 18.37
C PHE A 286 -2.27 2.67 18.11
N HIS A 287 -3.30 2.20 17.40
CA HIS A 287 -4.53 2.96 17.17
C HIS A 287 -5.28 3.25 18.47
N PHE A 288 -5.42 2.23 19.31
CA PHE A 288 -6.09 2.35 20.61
C PHE A 288 -5.41 3.40 21.49
N ARG A 289 -4.09 3.32 21.66
CA ARG A 289 -3.31 4.26 22.48
C ARG A 289 -3.31 5.69 21.93
N SER A 290 -3.34 5.84 20.61
CA SER A 290 -3.32 7.15 19.97
C SER A 290 -4.64 7.90 20.11
N PHE A 291 -5.78 7.20 20.02
CA PHE A 291 -7.10 7.83 20.00
C PHE A 291 -7.92 7.70 21.30
N CYS A 292 -7.51 6.85 22.24
CA CYS A 292 -8.33 6.51 23.41
C CYS A 292 -7.60 6.52 24.75
N LYS A 293 -6.72 7.50 24.93
CA LYS A 293 -5.90 7.65 26.15
C LYS A 293 -6.69 7.57 27.47
N HIS A 294 -7.99 7.91 27.48
CA HIS A 294 -8.83 7.96 28.69
C HIS A 294 -10.13 7.14 28.61
N LEU A 295 -10.27 6.25 27.63
CA LEU A 295 -11.52 5.49 27.43
C LEU A 295 -11.32 3.99 27.71
N PRO A 296 -12.29 3.30 28.35
CA PRO A 296 -12.27 1.86 28.46
C PRO A 296 -12.19 1.19 27.08
N ARG A 297 -11.52 0.03 26.99
CA ARG A 297 -11.18 -0.64 25.72
C ARG A 297 -12.38 -0.84 24.79
N LYS A 298 -13.48 -1.41 25.28
CA LYS A 298 -14.66 -1.74 24.46
C LYS A 298 -15.37 -0.50 23.85
N PRO A 299 -15.73 0.55 24.63
CA PRO A 299 -16.27 1.80 24.07
C PRO A 299 -15.32 2.48 23.09
N CYS A 300 -14.04 2.57 23.44
CA CYS A 300 -13.03 3.17 22.59
C CYS A 300 -12.92 2.45 21.24
N VAL A 301 -12.73 1.13 21.26
CA VAL A 301 -12.50 0.33 20.05
C VAL A 301 -13.62 0.60 19.06
N ARG A 302 -14.87 0.60 19.51
CA ARG A 302 -16.01 0.95 18.64
C ARG A 302 -15.92 2.35 18.05
N LYS A 303 -15.41 3.34 18.78
CA LYS A 303 -15.20 4.71 18.29
C LYS A 303 -14.05 4.76 17.29
N VAL A 304 -12.89 4.19 17.62
CA VAL A 304 -11.69 4.14 16.76
C VAL A 304 -12.00 3.47 15.43
N TYR A 305 -12.63 2.29 15.46
CA TYR A 305 -12.99 1.59 14.22
C TYR A 305 -14.02 2.34 13.36
N ARG A 306 -14.86 3.20 13.94
CA ARG A 306 -15.88 3.95 13.21
C ARG A 306 -15.39 5.30 12.69
N GLU A 307 -14.59 6.00 13.48
CA GLU A 307 -14.25 7.40 13.25
C GLU A 307 -12.82 7.60 12.73
N HIS A 308 -11.90 6.71 13.09
CA HIS A 308 -10.46 6.91 12.86
C HIS A 308 -9.77 5.81 12.04
N ARG A 309 -10.33 4.60 11.98
CA ARG A 309 -9.92 3.58 11.00
C ARG A 309 -10.69 3.76 9.71
N ILE A 310 -10.11 4.57 8.84
CA ILE A 310 -10.75 4.96 7.60
C ILE A 310 -10.29 4.03 6.49
N SER A 311 -11.16 3.08 6.12
CA SER A 311 -10.91 2.17 5.01
C SER A 311 -11.52 2.70 3.72
N HIS A 312 -10.76 2.59 2.63
CA HIS A 312 -11.26 2.77 1.29
C HIS A 312 -12.21 1.63 0.91
N ARG A 313 -13.29 1.96 0.20
CA ARG A 313 -14.30 1.00 -0.25
C ARG A 313 -14.72 1.37 -1.68
N PRO A 314 -14.65 0.43 -2.65
CA PRO A 314 -14.21 -0.96 -2.53
C PRO A 314 -12.69 -1.12 -2.37
N PRO A 315 -12.17 -2.20 -1.74
CA PRO A 315 -10.72 -2.41 -1.56
C PRO A 315 -9.93 -2.27 -2.87
N LEU A 316 -8.72 -1.70 -2.78
CA LEU A 316 -7.83 -1.56 -3.93
C LEU A 316 -6.89 -2.76 -4.12
N PHE A 317 -6.61 -3.50 -3.06
CA PHE A 317 -5.71 -4.65 -3.11
C PHE A 317 -6.43 -5.96 -2.77
N GLN A 318 -6.12 -7.02 -3.50
CA GLN A 318 -6.65 -8.36 -3.33
C GLN A 318 -5.52 -9.35 -3.08
N HIS A 319 -5.59 -10.05 -1.96
CA HIS A 319 -4.67 -11.15 -1.66
C HIS A 319 -4.93 -12.36 -2.55
N VAL A 320 -3.90 -12.89 -3.20
CA VAL A 320 -3.97 -14.06 -4.09
C VAL A 320 -3.04 -15.20 -3.66
N GLY A 321 -2.33 -15.03 -2.55
CA GLY A 321 -1.49 -16.07 -1.97
C GLY A 321 -2.32 -17.25 -1.48
N LEU A 322 -2.08 -18.46 -1.99
CA LEU A 322 -2.74 -19.66 -1.47
C LEU A 322 -1.90 -20.31 -0.36
N TYR A 323 -0.58 -20.28 -0.51
CA TYR A 323 0.38 -20.92 0.38
C TYR A 323 1.12 -19.88 1.22
N SER A 324 0.92 -19.97 2.53
CA SER A 324 1.66 -19.15 3.50
C SER A 324 3.13 -19.56 3.53
N SER A 325 3.97 -18.62 3.98
CA SER A 325 5.35 -18.91 4.38
C SER A 325 5.44 -19.75 5.66
N LEU A 326 4.36 -19.86 6.44
CA LEU A 326 4.27 -20.87 7.50
C LEU A 326 3.90 -22.22 6.88
N ALA A 327 4.79 -23.21 7.03
CA ALA A 327 4.61 -24.54 6.46
C ALA A 327 3.24 -25.14 6.82
N GLY A 328 2.54 -25.66 5.81
CA GLY A 328 1.21 -26.29 5.97
C GLY A 328 0.04 -25.32 6.13
N LYS A 329 0.26 -24.01 6.27
CA LYS A 329 -0.83 -23.03 6.38
C LYS A 329 -1.30 -22.58 4.99
N GLN A 330 -2.55 -22.89 4.66
CA GLN A 330 -3.23 -22.35 3.49
C GLN A 330 -4.00 -21.08 3.83
N GLN A 331 -4.01 -20.13 2.91
CA GLN A 331 -4.76 -18.88 3.03
C GLN A 331 -5.78 -18.77 1.90
N ASN A 332 -7.06 -18.84 2.26
CA ASN A 332 -8.18 -18.79 1.31
C ASN A 332 -8.98 -17.49 1.40
N LEU A 333 -8.58 -16.56 2.27
CA LEU A 333 -9.27 -15.29 2.44
C LEU A 333 -9.11 -14.42 1.18
N LYS A 334 -10.24 -13.85 0.74
CA LYS A 334 -10.33 -12.89 -0.35
C LYS A 334 -11.14 -11.67 0.07
N GLU A 335 -10.95 -10.56 -0.63
CA GLU A 335 -11.72 -9.36 -0.36
C GLU A 335 -13.15 -9.53 -0.86
N LYS A 336 -14.12 -9.35 0.04
CA LYS A 336 -15.54 -9.56 -0.27
C LYS A 336 -16.09 -8.63 -1.34
N ARG A 337 -15.46 -7.47 -1.57
CA ARG A 337 -15.91 -6.41 -2.47
C ARG A 337 -14.85 -6.02 -3.49
N PHE A 338 -13.83 -6.84 -3.66
CA PHE A 338 -12.91 -6.70 -4.77
C PHE A 338 -13.55 -7.39 -5.97
N SER A 339 -14.34 -6.67 -6.76
CA SER A 339 -14.90 -7.19 -8.01
C SER A 339 -13.97 -6.83 -9.18
N ASP A 340 -13.79 -7.69 -10.18
CA ASP A 340 -13.02 -7.32 -11.38
C ASP A 340 -13.68 -6.19 -12.19
N THR A 341 -14.86 -5.73 -11.75
CA THR A 341 -15.57 -4.55 -12.25
C THR A 341 -14.75 -3.28 -12.02
N PRO A 342 -14.46 -2.48 -13.07
CA PRO A 342 -13.85 -1.18 -12.92
C PRO A 342 -14.66 -0.26 -12.00
N LEU A 343 -13.96 0.64 -11.30
CA LEU A 343 -14.63 1.72 -10.55
C LEU A 343 -15.50 2.54 -11.53
N PRO A 344 -16.71 2.95 -11.10
CA PRO A 344 -17.64 3.70 -11.93
C PRO A 344 -17.07 5.04 -12.41
N LEU A 345 -17.62 5.50 -13.54
CA LEU A 345 -17.29 6.74 -14.24
C LEU A 345 -17.06 7.92 -13.29
N LEU A 346 -15.83 8.45 -13.24
CA LEU A 346 -15.48 9.66 -12.48
C LEU A 346 -15.27 10.81 -13.46
N ILE A 347 -16.23 11.74 -13.49
CA ILE A 347 -16.04 13.08 -14.05
C ILE A 347 -15.60 13.95 -12.87
N GLU A 348 -14.33 14.36 -12.85
CA GLU A 348 -13.81 15.24 -11.81
C GLU A 348 -14.31 16.68 -12.02
N GLY A 349 -14.80 17.28 -10.94
CA GLY A 349 -15.43 18.60 -10.90
C GLY A 349 -16.67 18.62 -9.99
N ASN A 350 -17.21 19.79 -9.67
CA ASN A 350 -18.56 19.89 -9.10
C ASN A 350 -19.50 19.18 -10.09
N LYS A 351 -20.18 18.09 -9.70
CA LYS A 351 -21.10 17.38 -10.60
C LYS A 351 -22.15 18.37 -11.12
N ILE A 352 -22.06 18.73 -12.40
CA ILE A 352 -22.91 19.75 -13.00
C ILE A 352 -24.31 19.16 -13.20
N GLN A 353 -25.33 19.97 -13.00
CA GLN A 353 -26.69 19.50 -13.19
C GLN A 353 -26.92 19.14 -14.66
N LEU A 354 -27.37 17.91 -14.90
CA LEU A 354 -27.75 17.45 -16.23
C LEU A 354 -29.08 18.11 -16.60
N ALA A 355 -29.11 18.82 -17.72
CA ALA A 355 -30.33 19.25 -18.38
C ALA A 355 -31.11 18.04 -18.89
N ASN A 356 -30.39 17.09 -19.48
CA ASN A 356 -30.95 15.87 -20.02
C ASN A 356 -29.87 14.80 -20.22
N ALA A 357 -30.32 13.56 -20.41
CA ALA A 357 -29.45 12.48 -20.87
C ALA A 357 -30.24 11.58 -21.82
N ILE A 358 -29.61 11.18 -22.92
CA ILE A 358 -30.24 10.38 -23.97
C ILE A 358 -29.28 9.25 -24.36
N CYS A 359 -29.78 8.03 -24.43
CA CYS A 359 -29.10 6.92 -25.07
C CYS A 359 -29.88 6.51 -26.32
N THR A 360 -29.20 6.16 -27.40
CA THR A 360 -29.84 5.58 -28.58
C THR A 360 -30.26 4.12 -28.37
N ASP A 361 -29.81 3.49 -27.29
CA ASP A 361 -30.23 2.16 -26.89
C ASP A 361 -31.43 2.25 -25.95
N ASN A 362 -32.57 1.76 -26.40
CA ASN A 362 -33.83 1.83 -25.64
C ASN A 362 -33.82 0.96 -24.38
N SER A 363 -32.87 0.03 -24.23
CA SER A 363 -32.67 -0.73 -22.99
C SER A 363 -32.10 0.14 -21.86
N VAL A 364 -31.50 1.28 -22.20
CA VAL A 364 -30.89 2.20 -21.25
C VAL A 364 -31.89 3.28 -20.85
N THR A 365 -32.37 3.20 -19.62
CA THR A 365 -33.29 4.21 -19.09
C THR A 365 -32.54 5.48 -18.64
N LYS A 366 -33.26 6.61 -18.60
CA LYS A 366 -32.72 7.87 -18.08
C LYS A 366 -32.23 7.74 -16.63
N ASP A 367 -32.96 6.99 -15.79
CA ASP A 367 -32.58 6.76 -14.40
C ASP A 367 -31.25 6.00 -14.27
N MET A 368 -31.00 5.01 -15.14
CA MET A 368 -29.72 4.29 -15.16
C MET A 368 -28.56 5.24 -15.50
N ILE A 369 -28.75 6.17 -16.44
CA ILE A 369 -27.73 7.17 -16.78
C ILE A 369 -27.51 8.15 -15.63
N TYR A 370 -28.57 8.55 -14.93
CA TYR A 370 -28.48 9.45 -13.78
C TYR A 370 -27.83 8.76 -12.58
N ASP A 371 -28.13 7.48 -12.34
CA ASP A 371 -27.45 6.66 -11.35
C ASP A 371 -25.97 6.50 -11.69
N MET A 372 -25.63 6.34 -12.97
CA MET A 372 -24.25 6.32 -13.42
C MET A 372 -23.53 7.65 -13.13
N TYR A 373 -24.13 8.79 -13.49
CA TYR A 373 -23.50 10.09 -13.34
C TYR A 373 -23.45 10.58 -11.88
N TYR A 374 -24.59 10.58 -11.18
CA TYR A 374 -24.69 11.14 -9.83
C TYR A 374 -24.29 10.16 -8.74
N LYS A 375 -24.65 8.88 -8.89
CA LYS A 375 -24.43 7.85 -7.86
C LYS A 375 -23.22 6.97 -8.14
N GLU A 376 -22.51 7.21 -9.24
CA GLU A 376 -21.36 6.41 -9.63
C GLU A 376 -21.75 4.92 -9.65
N LYS A 377 -22.85 4.58 -10.33
CA LYS A 377 -23.19 3.17 -10.60
C LYS A 377 -22.71 2.75 -11.99
N PRO A 378 -22.19 1.53 -12.18
CA PRO A 378 -21.91 1.03 -13.52
C PRO A 378 -23.17 1.05 -14.39
N LEU A 379 -23.02 1.43 -15.67
CA LEU A 379 -24.09 1.32 -16.66
C LEU A 379 -23.90 0.01 -17.44
N GLU A 380 -24.69 -1.00 -17.09
CA GLU A 380 -24.65 -2.32 -17.74
C GLU A 380 -25.60 -2.35 -18.94
N ILE A 381 -25.06 -2.64 -20.13
CA ILE A 381 -25.83 -2.71 -21.38
C ILE A 381 -25.57 -4.08 -22.02
N VAL A 382 -26.61 -4.91 -22.08
CA VAL A 382 -26.53 -6.25 -22.64
C VAL A 382 -26.80 -6.16 -24.14
N ASN A 383 -25.86 -6.63 -24.98
CA ASN A 383 -25.95 -6.61 -26.44
C ASN A 383 -26.21 -5.20 -27.03
N PRO A 384 -25.29 -4.23 -26.84
CA PRO A 384 -25.51 -2.85 -27.23
C PRO A 384 -25.76 -2.72 -28.74
N LEU A 385 -26.65 -1.81 -29.12
CA LEU A 385 -26.87 -1.50 -30.53
C LEU A 385 -25.58 -1.04 -31.24
N PRO A 386 -25.37 -1.43 -32.52
CA PRO A 386 -24.28 -0.87 -33.32
C PRO A 386 -24.36 0.66 -33.36
N LYS A 387 -23.25 1.34 -33.03
CA LYS A 387 -23.16 2.81 -32.97
C LYS A 387 -23.99 3.42 -31.83
N LEU A 388 -24.03 2.75 -30.67
CA LEU A 388 -24.63 3.29 -29.47
C LEU A 388 -24.08 4.70 -29.20
N LYS A 389 -25.00 5.65 -29.00
CA LYS A 389 -24.69 7.04 -28.68
C LYS A 389 -25.32 7.38 -27.34
N LEU A 390 -24.48 7.75 -26.37
CA LEU A 390 -24.89 8.32 -25.09
C LEU A 390 -24.57 9.81 -25.10
N THR A 391 -25.57 10.65 -24.91
CA THR A 391 -25.42 12.11 -24.88
C THR A 391 -25.87 12.66 -23.54
N LEU A 392 -24.98 13.39 -22.88
CA LEU A 392 -25.24 14.14 -21.66
C LEU A 392 -25.35 15.63 -22.01
N TYR A 393 -26.42 16.27 -21.55
CA TYR A 393 -26.66 17.70 -21.69
C TYR A 393 -26.54 18.36 -20.32
N PHE A 394 -25.82 19.48 -20.24
CA PHE A 394 -25.58 20.19 -18.98
C PHE A 394 -26.41 21.48 -18.93
N ASN A 395 -26.96 21.80 -17.76
CA ASN A 395 -27.73 23.05 -17.54
C ASN A 395 -26.86 24.30 -17.63
N GLU A 396 -25.59 24.15 -17.26
CA GLU A 396 -24.60 25.22 -17.23
C GLU A 396 -23.32 24.77 -17.93
N SER A 397 -22.58 25.73 -18.46
CA SER A 397 -21.31 25.47 -19.12
C SER A 397 -20.28 24.94 -18.11
N ALA A 398 -19.62 23.85 -18.50
CA ALA A 398 -18.69 23.09 -17.66
C ALA A 398 -17.23 23.30 -18.05
N SER A 399 -16.36 23.63 -17.08
CA SER A 399 -14.92 23.42 -17.22
C SER A 399 -14.59 21.95 -16.98
N ILE A 400 -14.02 21.27 -17.98
CA ILE A 400 -13.60 19.87 -17.86
C ILE A 400 -12.18 19.81 -17.30
N SER A 401 -11.99 19.24 -16.12
CA SER A 401 -10.65 19.00 -15.55
C SER A 401 -10.12 17.58 -15.83
N ALA A 402 -11.00 16.60 -16.09
CA ALA A 402 -10.64 15.25 -16.52
C ALA A 402 -11.85 14.53 -17.15
N ILE A 403 -11.60 13.63 -18.11
CA ILE A 403 -12.60 12.70 -18.65
C ILE A 403 -12.02 11.29 -18.59
N ALA A 404 -12.61 10.42 -17.77
CA ALA A 404 -12.23 9.01 -17.70
C ALA A 404 -13.42 8.11 -18.09
N PHE A 405 -13.25 7.27 -19.11
CA PHE A 405 -14.23 6.28 -19.55
C PHE A 405 -13.67 4.88 -19.38
N ARG A 406 -14.47 3.94 -18.87
CA ARG A 406 -14.17 2.51 -18.87
C ARG A 406 -15.42 1.77 -19.34
N TYR A 407 -15.26 0.87 -20.30
CA TYR A 407 -16.32 0.01 -20.81
C TYR A 407 -15.83 -1.44 -20.81
N HIS A 408 -16.77 -2.38 -20.73
CA HIS A 408 -16.49 -3.80 -20.75
C HIS A 408 -17.40 -4.48 -21.79
N PHE A 409 -16.82 -5.36 -22.60
CA PHE A 409 -17.55 -6.24 -23.51
C PHE A 409 -17.38 -7.68 -23.00
N GLU A 410 -18.47 -8.31 -22.57
CA GLU A 410 -18.50 -9.77 -22.45
C GLU A 410 -18.96 -10.37 -23.78
N SER A 411 -18.06 -11.07 -24.47
CA SER A 411 -18.43 -11.91 -25.61
C SER A 411 -19.21 -13.12 -25.10
N SER A 412 -20.44 -13.31 -25.59
CA SER A 412 -21.24 -14.50 -25.29
C SER A 412 -20.94 -15.69 -26.21
N SER A 413 -19.87 -15.68 -27.02
CA SER A 413 -19.56 -16.79 -27.92
C SER A 413 -18.66 -17.82 -27.24
N ALA A 414 -19.17 -19.05 -27.09
CA ALA A 414 -18.45 -20.19 -26.52
C ALA A 414 -17.28 -20.72 -27.39
N SER A 415 -16.87 -19.97 -28.43
CA SER A 415 -15.92 -20.42 -29.45
C SER A 415 -14.64 -19.59 -29.53
N ASP A 416 -14.41 -18.64 -28.63
CA ASP A 416 -13.14 -17.89 -28.56
C ASP A 416 -12.69 -17.72 -27.10
N PRO A 417 -11.78 -18.56 -26.57
CA PRO A 417 -11.35 -18.50 -25.17
C PRO A 417 -10.37 -17.36 -24.87
N LEU A 418 -9.97 -16.54 -25.86
CA LEU A 418 -8.92 -15.52 -25.70
C LEU A 418 -9.29 -14.14 -26.26
N GLY A 419 -10.50 -13.94 -26.77
CA GLY A 419 -11.02 -12.63 -27.20
C GLY A 419 -11.55 -11.76 -26.04
N VAL A 420 -10.77 -11.54 -24.98
CA VAL A 420 -11.11 -10.58 -23.92
C VAL A 420 -10.38 -9.26 -24.20
N PHE A 421 -11.10 -8.26 -24.71
CA PHE A 421 -10.58 -6.90 -24.79
C PHE A 421 -10.73 -6.21 -23.44
N ILE A 422 -9.64 -6.13 -22.68
CA ILE A 422 -9.53 -5.43 -21.40
C ILE A 422 -8.95 -4.03 -21.69
N ASN A 423 -9.63 -2.96 -21.26
CA ASN A 423 -9.13 -1.58 -21.34
C ASN A 423 -8.64 -1.16 -22.74
N SER A 424 -9.52 -1.07 -23.73
CA SER A 424 -9.19 -0.30 -24.93
C SER A 424 -9.22 1.20 -24.61
N ASP A 425 -8.12 1.89 -24.89
CA ASP A 425 -7.98 3.34 -24.74
C ASP A 425 -9.08 4.06 -25.53
N VAL A 426 -9.85 4.90 -24.84
CA VAL A 426 -10.83 5.76 -25.51
C VAL A 426 -10.06 6.87 -26.23
N GLN A 427 -10.02 6.82 -27.56
CA GLN A 427 -9.51 7.93 -28.35
C GLN A 427 -10.43 9.14 -28.19
N LEU A 428 -9.91 10.21 -27.58
CA LEU A 428 -10.56 11.51 -27.49
C LEU A 428 -10.39 12.25 -28.83
N SER A 429 -11.50 12.72 -29.39
CA SER A 429 -11.49 13.61 -30.56
C SER A 429 -12.34 14.84 -30.25
N PRO A 430 -11.75 16.04 -30.09
CA PRO A 430 -10.29 16.33 -30.14
C PRO A 430 -9.52 15.80 -28.92
N PRO A 431 -8.17 15.71 -28.98
CA PRO A 431 -7.30 15.33 -27.86
C PRO A 431 -7.55 16.14 -26.58
N PHE A 432 -7.31 15.55 -25.41
CA PHE A 432 -7.57 16.20 -24.11
C PHE A 432 -6.84 17.53 -23.91
N ASP A 433 -5.61 17.64 -24.42
CA ASP A 433 -4.83 18.88 -24.32
C ASP A 433 -5.49 20.07 -25.03
N ASP A 434 -6.30 19.81 -26.06
CA ASP A 434 -7.08 20.83 -26.78
C ASP A 434 -8.39 21.19 -26.04
N LEU A 435 -8.75 20.45 -25.00
CA LEU A 435 -9.98 20.63 -24.19
C LEU A 435 -9.73 21.39 -22.88
N LYS A 436 -8.47 21.66 -22.52
CA LYS A 436 -8.13 22.45 -21.33
C LYS A 436 -8.75 23.85 -21.45
N ASN A 437 -9.60 24.21 -20.49
CA ASN A 437 -10.37 25.48 -20.43
C ASN A 437 -11.55 25.61 -21.40
N VAL A 438 -11.99 24.53 -22.04
CA VAL A 438 -13.17 24.58 -22.90
C VAL A 438 -14.44 24.34 -22.11
N GLN A 439 -15.41 25.25 -22.31
CA GLN A 439 -16.76 25.14 -21.78
C GLN A 439 -17.61 24.19 -22.64
N ILE A 440 -18.15 23.12 -22.05
CA ILE A 440 -19.06 22.20 -22.75
C ILE A 440 -20.49 22.26 -22.21
N ASN A 441 -21.46 22.14 -23.13
CA ASN A 441 -22.88 22.02 -22.80
C ASN A 441 -23.45 20.66 -23.23
N GLU A 442 -22.73 19.92 -24.07
CA GLU A 442 -23.10 18.61 -24.60
C GLU A 442 -21.86 17.71 -24.64
N LEU A 443 -21.97 16.50 -24.08
CA LEU A 443 -20.96 15.45 -24.19
C LEU A 443 -21.59 14.24 -24.86
N THR A 444 -21.03 13.81 -26.00
CA THR A 444 -21.49 12.62 -26.73
C THR A 444 -20.42 11.54 -26.71
N ILE A 445 -20.81 10.33 -26.32
CA ILE A 445 -20.01 9.11 -26.34
C ILE A 445 -20.56 8.22 -27.45
N ARG A 446 -19.68 7.70 -28.32
CA ARG A 446 -20.04 6.71 -29.35
C ARG A 446 -19.32 5.39 -29.10
N VAL A 447 -20.03 4.28 -29.26
CA VAL A 447 -19.48 2.93 -29.11
C VAL A 447 -19.65 2.18 -30.43
N HIS A 448 -18.56 1.68 -31.02
CA HIS A 448 -18.55 1.05 -32.34
C HIS A 448 -18.10 -0.42 -32.28
N ARG A 449 -19.05 -1.36 -32.13
CA ARG A 449 -18.97 -2.84 -32.30
C ARG A 449 -17.78 -3.60 -31.65
N GLU A 450 -16.54 -3.16 -31.81
CA GLU A 450 -15.30 -3.75 -31.26
C GLU A 450 -14.25 -2.69 -30.82
N ILE A 451 -14.55 -1.39 -31.01
CA ILE A 451 -13.75 -0.24 -30.54
C ILE A 451 -14.73 0.83 -30.04
N ALA A 452 -14.62 1.33 -28.81
CA ALA A 452 -15.35 2.55 -28.44
C ALA A 452 -14.53 3.77 -28.88
N THR A 453 -14.98 4.44 -29.93
CA THR A 453 -14.39 5.72 -30.37
C THR A 453 -15.23 6.86 -29.83
N LEU A 454 -14.68 7.66 -28.91
CA LEU A 454 -15.37 8.85 -28.42
C LEU A 454 -15.33 9.95 -29.47
N VAL A 455 -16.50 10.28 -30.03
CA VAL A 455 -16.64 11.41 -30.96
C VAL A 455 -17.37 12.54 -30.25
N ILE A 456 -16.64 13.58 -29.82
CA ILE A 456 -17.23 14.81 -29.28
C ILE A 456 -17.82 15.59 -30.44
N SER A 457 -19.09 15.33 -30.76
CA SER A 457 -19.68 15.79 -32.02
C SER A 457 -20.14 17.26 -32.05
N ARG A 458 -20.05 18.03 -30.95
CA ARG A 458 -20.32 19.48 -30.97
C ARG A 458 -19.68 20.23 -29.80
N LEU A 459 -18.51 20.82 -30.06
CA LEU A 459 -17.95 21.91 -29.27
C LEU A 459 -18.61 23.21 -29.70
N THR A 460 -19.55 23.72 -28.91
CA THR A 460 -20.08 25.07 -29.17
C THR A 460 -19.11 26.08 -28.56
N LEU A 461 -18.04 26.40 -29.28
CA LEU A 461 -17.17 27.54 -28.98
C LEU A 461 -18.02 28.82 -29.09
N ARG A 462 -18.54 29.33 -27.97
CA ARG A 462 -18.76 30.78 -27.90
C ARG A 462 -17.40 31.40 -27.61
N ARG A 463 -16.78 31.97 -28.65
CA ARG A 463 -15.78 33.03 -28.42
C ARG A 463 -16.50 34.21 -27.74
N PRO A 464 -15.80 34.96 -26.87
CA PRO A 464 -16.38 36.04 -26.08
C PRO A 464 -17.19 37.04 -26.92
#